data_AF-A0A3D4R3C4-F1
#
_entry.id   AF-A0A3D4R3C4-F1
#
_cell.length_a   1.000
_cell.length_b   1.000
_cell.length_c   1.000
_cell.angle_alpha   90.00
_cell.angle_beta   90.00
_cell.angle_gamma   90.00
#
_symmetry.space_group_name_H-M   'P 1'
#
loop_
_entity.id
_entity.type
_entity.pdbx_description
1 polymer ?
#
loop_
_entity_poly.entity_id
_entity_poly.type
_entity_poly.pdbx_seq_one_letter_code
_entity_poly.pdbx_strand_id
1 'polypeptide(L)'
;MVLGAGTFMKPPAVMAAAGDSTWALAAWIIGAILIMAGGLTLCELGVLYPHTGGVKSFSTGEMYMNNRPGYTLQRLSLFPDLARLYKSGVIDAIVFDKSVIDDWLARGVVQGRSIILGDPEAYAIAYRKTDAKLGQEMNKALENIINNGKLEEIQKKWLIAHKEEFSP
;
A
#
# COMPACT_ATOMS: atom_id res chain seq x y z
N MET A 1 -6.20 -13.68 -17.06
CA MET A 1 -5.11 -14.34 -17.82
C MET A 1 -5.71 -14.88 -19.10
N VAL A 2 -5.49 -14.20 -20.23
CA VAL A 2 -5.92 -14.68 -21.55
C VAL A 2 -4.70 -15.35 -22.17
N LEU A 3 -4.70 -16.68 -22.24
CA LEU A 3 -3.69 -17.42 -22.99
C LEU A 3 -4.00 -17.24 -24.48
N GLY A 4 -3.16 -16.51 -25.19
CA GLY A 4 -3.32 -16.34 -26.63
C GLY A 4 -3.22 -17.70 -27.34
N ALA A 5 -4.29 -18.11 -28.03
CA ALA A 5 -4.37 -19.37 -28.78
C ALA A 5 -3.35 -19.50 -29.95
N GLY A 6 -2.51 -18.48 -30.17
CA GLY A 6 -1.56 -18.41 -31.28
C GLY A 6 -0.37 -19.37 -31.17
N THR A 7 -0.02 -19.86 -29.97
CA THR A 7 1.10 -20.82 -29.80
C THR A 7 0.76 -22.24 -30.28
N PHE A 8 -0.53 -22.59 -30.34
CA PHE A 8 -0.96 -23.95 -30.69
C PHE A 8 -1.21 -24.16 -32.20
N MET A 9 -1.30 -23.10 -32.99
CA MET A 9 -1.73 -23.18 -34.40
C MET A 9 -0.59 -23.35 -35.42
N LYS A 10 0.69 -23.29 -35.00
CA LYS A 10 1.86 -23.29 -35.91
C LYS A 10 2.83 -24.48 -35.88
N PRO A 11 2.65 -25.59 -35.11
CA PRO A 11 3.59 -26.72 -35.20
C PRO A 11 3.84 -27.23 -36.63
N PRO A 12 2.82 -27.36 -37.52
CA PRO A 12 3.04 -27.78 -38.90
C PRO A 12 3.85 -26.77 -39.72
N ALA A 13 3.67 -25.46 -39.48
CA ALA A 13 4.38 -24.40 -40.18
C ALA A 13 5.87 -24.33 -39.78
N VAL A 14 6.19 -24.59 -38.51
CA VAL A 14 7.57 -24.68 -38.04
C VAL A 14 8.26 -25.92 -38.61
N MET A 15 7.56 -27.05 -38.68
CA MET A 15 8.07 -28.28 -39.29
C MET A 15 8.34 -28.08 -40.80
N ALA A 16 7.42 -27.41 -41.51
CA ALA A 16 7.58 -27.11 -42.94
C ALA A 16 8.73 -26.14 -43.23
N ALA A 17 8.99 -25.18 -42.34
CA ALA A 17 10.08 -24.21 -42.50
C ALA A 17 11.46 -24.74 -42.07
N ALA A 18 11.51 -25.63 -41.05
CA ALA A 18 12.75 -26.21 -40.54
C ALA A 18 13.25 -27.41 -41.36
N GLY A 19 12.37 -28.04 -42.15
CA GLY A 19 12.69 -29.15 -43.05
C GLY A 19 12.94 -30.50 -42.35
N ASP A 20 13.57 -30.50 -41.17
CA ASP A 20 13.85 -31.67 -40.34
C ASP A 20 13.33 -31.50 -38.90
N SER A 21 12.89 -32.60 -38.29
CA SER A 21 12.38 -32.66 -36.92
C SER A 21 13.43 -32.23 -35.89
N THR A 22 14.70 -32.54 -36.14
CA THR A 22 15.82 -32.14 -35.29
C THR A 22 15.93 -30.62 -35.15
N TRP A 23 15.87 -29.90 -36.27
CA TRP A 23 15.96 -28.44 -36.31
C TRP A 23 14.70 -27.77 -35.76
N ALA A 24 13.52 -28.37 -35.98
CA ALA A 24 12.29 -27.90 -35.37
C ALA A 24 12.37 -27.97 -33.83
N LEU A 25 12.79 -29.10 -33.26
CA LEU A 25 12.96 -29.25 -31.81
C LEU A 25 14.03 -28.31 -31.25
N ALA A 26 15.14 -28.14 -31.96
CA ALA A 26 16.19 -27.18 -31.58
C ALA A 26 15.66 -25.74 -31.51
N ALA A 27 14.88 -25.31 -32.50
CA ALA A 27 14.26 -23.98 -32.50
C ALA A 27 13.29 -23.77 -31.32
N TRP A 28 12.56 -24.82 -30.92
CA TRP A 28 11.70 -24.78 -29.72
C TRP A 28 12.50 -24.64 -28.43
N ILE A 29 13.61 -25.36 -28.28
CA ILE A 29 14.48 -25.24 -27.11
C ILE A 29 15.10 -23.84 -27.04
N ILE A 30 15.58 -23.31 -28.17
CA ILE A 30 16.13 -21.95 -28.23
C ILE A 30 15.06 -20.92 -27.86
N GLY A 31 13.83 -21.07 -28.39
CA GLY A 31 12.71 -20.21 -28.03
C GLY A 31 12.39 -20.28 -26.53
N ALA A 32 12.38 -21.47 -25.94
CA ALA A 32 12.16 -21.65 -24.50
C ALA A 32 13.26 -20.98 -23.66
N ILE A 33 14.53 -21.10 -24.06
CA ILE A 33 15.66 -20.44 -23.38
C ILE A 33 15.53 -18.92 -23.46
N LEU A 34 15.18 -18.37 -24.62
CA LEU A 34 14.97 -16.92 -24.78
C LEU A 34 13.80 -16.41 -23.93
N ILE A 35 12.71 -17.18 -23.84
CA ILE A 35 11.57 -16.86 -22.96
C ILE A 35 11.98 -16.94 -21.49
N MET A 36 12.74 -17.95 -21.08
CA MET A 36 13.25 -18.06 -19.71
C MET A 36 14.17 -16.89 -19.35
N ALA A 37 15.08 -16.50 -20.25
CA ALA A 37 15.94 -15.35 -20.06
C ALA A 37 15.12 -14.05 -19.93
N GLY A 38 14.10 -13.86 -20.77
CA GLY A 38 13.17 -12.72 -20.66
C GLY A 38 12.30 -12.74 -19.40
N GLY A 39 11.91 -13.91 -18.92
CA GLY A 39 11.22 -14.06 -17.64
C GLY A 39 12.12 -13.69 -16.46
N LEU A 40 13.39 -14.09 -16.51
CA LEU A 40 14.36 -13.82 -15.45
C LEU A 40 14.72 -12.33 -15.33
N THR A 41 14.82 -11.60 -16.45
CA THR A 41 15.04 -10.13 -16.41
C THR A 41 13.87 -9.38 -15.81
N LEU A 42 12.62 -9.82 -16.07
CA LEU A 42 11.43 -9.30 -15.39
C LEU A 42 11.45 -9.60 -13.89
N CYS A 43 11.88 -10.80 -13.49
CA CYS A 43 12.05 -11.14 -12.08
C CYS A 43 13.12 -10.28 -11.41
N GLU A 44 14.27 -10.05 -12.06
CA GLU A 44 15.36 -9.21 -11.54
C GLU A 44 14.91 -7.76 -11.34
N LEU A 45 14.18 -7.20 -12.30
CA LEU A 45 13.54 -5.89 -12.16
C LEU A 45 12.50 -5.86 -11.03
N GLY A 46 11.75 -6.95 -10.83
CA GLY A 46 10.79 -7.07 -9.73
C GLY A 46 11.46 -7.09 -8.35
N VAL A 47 12.64 -7.71 -8.24
CA VAL A 47 13.43 -7.80 -6.99
C VAL A 47 14.21 -6.50 -6.72
N LEU A 48 14.39 -5.63 -7.72
CA LEU A 48 15.14 -4.38 -7.62
C LEU A 48 14.49 -3.30 -6.72
N TYR A 49 13.26 -3.52 -6.26
CA TYR A 49 12.56 -2.63 -5.31
C TYR A 49 12.37 -3.26 -3.91
N PRO A 50 13.43 -3.72 -3.22
CA PRO A 50 13.31 -4.56 -2.04
C PRO A 50 12.77 -3.87 -0.78
N HIS A 51 12.52 -2.55 -0.82
CA HIS A 51 12.02 -1.77 0.32
C HIS A 51 11.08 -0.64 -0.14
N THR A 52 9.89 -1.00 -0.59
CA THR A 52 8.90 -0.04 -1.12
C THR A 52 7.85 0.29 -0.06
N GLY A 53 7.80 1.55 0.37
CA GLY A 53 6.81 2.04 1.34
C GLY A 53 5.69 2.82 0.65
N GLY A 54 4.44 2.57 1.02
CA GLY A 54 3.30 3.37 0.61
C GLY A 54 2.99 4.48 1.62
N VAL A 55 2.86 5.72 1.15
CA VAL A 55 2.46 6.90 1.94
C VAL A 55 1.30 7.63 1.27
N LYS A 56 0.44 8.25 2.08
CA LYS A 56 -0.55 9.20 1.58
C LYS A 56 0.15 10.52 1.23
N SER A 57 -0.07 11.04 0.03
CA SER A 57 0.49 12.34 -0.38
C SER A 57 0.00 13.46 0.55
N PHE A 58 0.90 14.39 0.88
CA PHE A 58 0.69 15.51 1.79
C PHE A 58 0.31 15.10 3.22
N SER A 59 0.79 13.94 3.69
CA SER A 59 0.62 13.49 5.07
C SER A 59 1.88 13.69 5.91
N THR A 60 1.71 13.67 7.23
CA THR A 60 2.83 13.66 8.19
C THR A 60 3.70 12.41 7.99
N GLY A 61 3.08 11.26 7.69
CA GLY A 61 3.79 10.03 7.32
C GLY A 61 4.70 10.16 6.09
N GLU A 62 4.26 10.91 5.06
CA GLU A 62 5.13 11.24 3.92
C GLU A 62 6.31 12.10 4.38
N MET A 63 6.07 13.18 5.11
CA MET A 63 7.12 14.08 5.59
C MET A 63 8.17 13.34 6.42
N TYR A 64 7.72 12.44 7.29
CA TYR A 64 8.56 11.61 8.14
C TYR A 64 9.45 10.65 7.34
N MET A 65 8.90 10.02 6.30
CA MET A 65 9.63 9.08 5.47
C MET A 65 10.53 9.75 4.43
N ASN A 66 10.20 10.97 3.98
CA ASN A 66 10.89 11.63 2.88
C ASN A 66 12.37 11.91 3.16
N ASN A 67 12.76 12.03 4.43
CA ASN A 67 14.14 12.28 4.85
C ASN A 67 14.92 10.99 5.18
N ARG A 68 14.35 9.81 4.94
CA ARG A 68 14.98 8.53 5.31
C ARG A 68 15.60 7.82 4.11
N PRO A 69 16.91 7.52 4.14
CA PRO A 69 17.54 6.75 3.08
C PRO A 69 17.12 5.28 3.15
N GLY A 70 17.23 4.58 2.02
CA GLY A 70 17.05 3.12 1.94
C GLY A 70 15.63 2.64 1.61
N TYR A 71 14.69 3.55 1.31
CA TYR A 71 13.32 3.19 0.92
C TYR A 71 12.90 3.89 -0.37
N THR A 72 12.09 3.21 -1.17
CA THR A 72 11.39 3.81 -2.31
C THR A 72 9.96 4.12 -1.90
N LEU A 73 9.56 5.40 -1.92
CA LEU A 73 8.21 5.80 -1.50
C LEU A 73 7.24 5.91 -2.68
N GLN A 74 6.16 5.12 -2.62
CA GLN A 74 5.00 5.32 -3.47
C GLN A 74 4.01 6.28 -2.80
N ARG A 75 3.80 7.42 -3.45
CA ARG A 75 2.92 8.50 -2.98
C ARG A 75 1.55 8.36 -3.62
N LEU A 76 0.52 8.24 -2.80
CA LEU A 76 -0.84 7.96 -3.24
C LEU A 76 -1.81 9.00 -2.73
N SER A 77 -2.69 9.48 -3.62
CA SER A 77 -3.72 10.46 -3.28
C SER A 77 -4.95 9.82 -2.59
N LEU A 78 -5.17 8.51 -2.77
CA LEU A 78 -6.39 7.80 -2.37
C LEU A 78 -6.09 6.67 -1.36
N PHE A 79 -6.88 6.61 -0.29
CA PHE A 79 -6.76 5.59 0.75
C PHE A 79 -7.01 4.15 0.30
N PRO A 80 -8.03 3.83 -0.52
CA PRO A 80 -8.31 2.46 -0.94
C PRO A 80 -7.13 1.83 -1.72
N ASP A 81 -6.32 2.66 -2.37
CA ASP A 81 -5.19 2.18 -3.17
C ASP A 81 -4.01 1.73 -2.31
N LEU A 82 -3.78 2.32 -1.12
CA LEU A 82 -2.68 1.89 -0.23
C LEU A 82 -2.87 0.44 0.23
N ALA A 83 -4.05 0.12 0.76
CA ALA A 83 -4.38 -1.24 1.20
C ALA A 83 -4.34 -2.25 0.04
N ARG A 84 -4.79 -1.83 -1.15
CA ARG A 84 -4.75 -2.66 -2.36
C ARG A 84 -3.32 -2.97 -2.79
N LEU A 85 -2.45 -1.96 -2.86
CA LEU A 85 -1.06 -2.12 -3.29
C LEU A 85 -0.26 -2.98 -2.30
N TYR A 86 -0.53 -2.80 -1.00
CA TYR A 86 0.04 -3.65 0.04
C TYR A 86 -0.39 -5.11 -0.13
N LYS A 87 -1.69 -5.35 -0.33
CA LYS A 87 -2.20 -6.70 -0.58
C LYS A 87 -1.63 -7.36 -1.84
N SER A 88 -1.35 -6.58 -2.89
CA SER A 88 -0.75 -7.12 -4.11
C SER A 88 0.76 -7.36 -4.01
N GLY A 89 1.40 -6.99 -2.89
CA GLY A 89 2.85 -7.08 -2.73
C GLY A 89 3.64 -6.05 -3.55
N VAL A 90 2.97 -4.96 -3.99
CA VAL A 90 3.64 -3.87 -4.73
C VAL A 90 4.37 -2.92 -3.76
N ILE A 91 3.88 -2.85 -2.52
CA ILE A 91 4.55 -2.16 -1.41
C ILE A 91 4.70 -3.12 -0.24
N ASP A 92 5.81 -3.02 0.48
CA ASP A 92 6.17 -3.88 1.61
C ASP A 92 5.62 -3.36 2.94
N ALA A 93 5.35 -2.06 3.02
CA ALA A 93 4.86 -1.40 4.23
C ALA A 93 3.94 -0.22 3.89
N ILE A 94 2.99 0.04 4.78
CA ILE A 94 2.14 1.24 4.75
C ILE A 94 2.58 2.13 5.91
N VAL A 95 2.82 3.41 5.64
CA VAL A 95 3.04 4.42 6.68
C VAL A 95 1.83 5.34 6.72
N PHE A 96 1.03 5.18 7.77
CA PHE A 96 -0.23 5.89 7.94
C PHE A 96 -0.64 5.94 9.42
N ASP A 97 -1.73 6.67 9.73
CA ASP A 97 -2.26 6.82 11.09
C ASP A 97 -2.51 5.45 11.74
N LYS A 98 -2.00 5.26 12.97
CA LYS A 98 -2.08 3.97 13.67
C LYS A 98 -3.52 3.49 13.84
N SER A 99 -4.43 4.37 14.24
CA SER A 99 -5.85 4.03 14.43
C SER A 99 -6.51 3.50 13.16
N VAL A 100 -6.11 4.01 12.00
CA VAL A 100 -6.62 3.56 10.70
C VAL A 100 -6.01 2.21 10.31
N ILE A 101 -4.71 2.02 10.52
CA ILE A 101 -4.05 0.72 10.28
C ILE A 101 -4.64 -0.35 11.21
N ASP A 102 -4.86 -0.03 12.48
CA ASP A 102 -5.44 -0.94 13.47
C ASP A 102 -6.88 -1.31 13.11
N ASP A 103 -7.70 -0.37 12.64
CA ASP A 103 -9.04 -0.66 12.12
C ASP A 103 -8.96 -1.55 10.85
N TRP A 104 -8.02 -1.29 9.94
CA TRP A 104 -7.82 -2.13 8.76
C TRP A 104 -7.38 -3.55 9.11
N LEU A 105 -6.49 -3.72 10.09
CA LEU A 105 -6.08 -5.02 10.61
C LEU A 105 -7.26 -5.73 11.27
N ALA A 106 -8.02 -5.05 12.13
CA ALA A 106 -9.19 -5.60 12.81
C ALA A 106 -10.28 -6.06 11.84
N ARG A 107 -10.45 -5.34 10.72
CA ARG A 107 -11.40 -5.68 9.65
C ARG A 107 -10.87 -6.68 8.61
N GLY A 108 -9.59 -7.08 8.68
CA GLY A 108 -8.96 -7.93 7.66
C GLY A 108 -8.77 -7.23 6.30
N VAL A 109 -8.81 -5.89 6.27
CA VAL A 109 -8.51 -5.09 5.08
C VAL A 109 -7.03 -5.19 4.72
N VAL A 110 -6.15 -5.43 5.68
CA VAL A 110 -4.74 -5.79 5.49
C VAL A 110 -4.36 -6.88 6.49
N GLN A 111 -3.24 -7.58 6.26
CA GLN A 111 -2.66 -8.55 7.20
C GLN A 111 -1.33 -8.01 7.73
N GLY A 112 -0.90 -8.43 8.92
CA GLY A 112 0.38 -8.05 9.49
C GLY A 112 0.26 -7.44 10.88
N ARG A 113 1.14 -6.47 11.18
CA ARG A 113 1.17 -5.75 12.46
C ARG A 113 1.39 -4.26 12.22
N SER A 114 0.78 -3.42 13.05
CA SER A 114 1.11 -2.00 13.14
C SER A 114 2.28 -1.81 14.09
N ILE A 115 3.09 -0.77 13.85
CA ILE A 115 4.15 -0.30 14.73
C ILE A 115 4.05 1.21 14.85
N ILE A 116 4.35 1.74 16.04
CA ILE A 116 4.45 3.19 16.23
C ILE A 116 5.76 3.68 15.61
N LEU A 117 5.67 4.75 14.83
CA LEU A 117 6.81 5.40 14.20
C LEU A 117 6.83 6.86 14.60
N GLY A 118 7.95 7.31 15.19
CA GLY A 118 8.12 8.71 15.59
C GLY A 118 7.40 9.05 16.88
N ASP A 119 7.25 10.35 17.11
CA ASP A 119 6.62 10.89 18.31
C ASP A 119 5.09 10.90 18.17
N PRO A 120 4.34 10.77 19.27
CA PRO A 120 2.88 10.85 19.24
C PRO A 120 2.39 12.19 18.67
N GLU A 121 1.50 12.13 17.67
CA GLU A 121 0.87 13.32 17.09
C GLU A 121 -0.47 13.59 17.76
N ALA A 122 -0.69 14.84 18.21
CA ALA A 122 -1.99 15.28 18.69
C ALA A 122 -2.85 15.73 17.51
N TYR A 123 -4.07 15.19 17.39
CA TYR A 123 -5.04 15.63 16.40
C TYR A 123 -5.87 16.80 16.93
N ALA A 124 -6.14 17.78 16.07
CA ALA A 124 -6.95 18.95 16.39
C ALA A 124 -7.82 19.34 15.20
N ILE A 125 -8.83 20.18 15.46
CA ILE A 125 -9.65 20.75 14.39
C ILE A 125 -9.03 22.07 13.94
N ALA A 126 -8.64 22.14 12.67
CA ALA A 126 -8.08 23.35 12.09
C ALA A 126 -9.17 24.40 11.80
N TYR A 127 -8.88 25.66 12.12
CA TYR A 127 -9.71 26.80 11.80
C TYR A 127 -8.86 27.95 11.26
N ARG A 128 -9.50 28.95 10.65
CA ARG A 128 -8.79 30.10 10.08
C ARG A 128 -8.10 30.89 11.19
N LYS A 129 -6.79 31.14 11.04
CA LYS A 129 -5.97 31.86 12.03
C LYS A 129 -6.55 33.22 12.45
N THR A 130 -7.26 33.90 11.56
CA THR A 130 -7.86 35.22 11.84
C THR A 130 -9.17 35.16 12.63
N ASP A 131 -9.76 33.98 12.82
CA ASP A 131 -11.06 33.80 13.48
C ASP A 131 -10.89 33.21 14.88
N ALA A 132 -10.42 34.05 15.80
CA ALA A 132 -10.21 33.66 17.19
C ALA A 132 -11.52 33.28 17.90
N LYS A 133 -12.65 33.90 17.52
CA LYS A 133 -13.96 33.64 18.12
C LYS A 133 -14.41 32.22 17.79
N LEU A 134 -14.28 31.79 16.53
CA LEU A 134 -14.58 30.42 16.14
C LEU A 134 -13.72 29.41 16.91
N GLY A 135 -12.41 29.67 17.03
CA GLY A 135 -11.51 28.81 17.79
C GLY A 135 -11.94 28.63 19.24
N GLN A 136 -12.34 29.70 19.92
CA GLN A 136 -12.83 29.63 21.30
C GLN A 136 -14.13 28.83 21.44
N GLU A 137 -15.09 29.04 20.54
CA GLU A 137 -16.35 28.29 20.55
C GLU A 137 -16.13 26.81 20.23
N MET A 138 -15.21 26.48 19.31
CA MET A 138 -14.83 25.10 19.02
C MET A 138 -14.17 24.42 20.22
N ASN A 139 -13.28 25.10 20.93
CA ASN A 139 -12.65 24.55 22.13
C ASN A 139 -13.68 24.27 23.22
N LYS A 140 -14.61 25.20 23.48
CA LYS A 140 -15.73 24.96 24.42
C LYS A 140 -16.59 23.77 24.01
N ALA A 141 -16.88 23.63 22.72
CA ALA A 141 -17.65 22.50 22.21
C ALA A 141 -16.91 21.17 22.41
N LEU A 142 -15.59 21.16 22.16
CA LEU A 142 -14.73 20.00 22.39
C LEU A 142 -14.68 19.61 23.87
N GLU A 143 -14.50 20.57 24.78
CA GLU A 143 -14.54 20.34 26.23
C GLU A 143 -15.87 19.72 26.65
N ASN A 144 -16.99 20.24 26.15
CA ASN A 144 -18.31 19.72 26.46
C ASN A 144 -18.48 18.25 26.02
N ILE A 145 -18.06 17.88 24.81
CA ILE A 145 -18.18 16.49 24.32
C ILE A 145 -17.21 15.52 24.99
N ILE A 146 -16.09 16.02 25.51
CA ILE A 146 -15.15 15.23 26.31
C ILE A 146 -15.76 15.00 27.70
N ASN A 147 -16.16 16.07 28.39
CA ASN A 147 -16.66 16.01 29.77
C ASN A 147 -17.95 15.22 29.92
N ASN A 148 -18.80 15.19 28.89
CA ASN A 148 -20.05 14.42 28.92
C ASN A 148 -19.89 12.98 28.39
N GLY A 149 -18.67 12.54 28.08
CA GLY A 149 -18.38 11.18 27.60
C GLY A 149 -18.81 10.89 26.16
N LYS A 150 -19.35 11.87 25.41
CA LYS A 150 -19.83 11.66 24.04
C LYS A 150 -18.69 11.32 23.09
N LEU A 151 -17.49 11.87 23.33
CA LEU A 151 -16.31 11.55 22.52
C LEU A 151 -15.98 10.05 22.58
N GLU A 152 -16.05 9.43 23.76
CA GLU A 152 -15.80 8.01 23.92
C GLU A 152 -16.85 7.14 23.21
N GLU A 153 -18.12 7.57 23.25
CA GLU A 153 -19.20 6.90 22.51
C GLU A 153 -18.95 6.93 21.00
N ILE A 154 -18.53 8.09 20.48
CA ILE A 154 -18.18 8.25 19.06
C ILE A 154 -16.99 7.35 18.71
N GLN A 155 -15.95 7.33 19.56
CA GLN A 155 -14.78 6.49 19.35
C GLN A 155 -15.15 5.01 19.32
N LYS A 156 -15.88 4.51 20.31
CA LYS A 156 -16.34 3.11 20.38
C LYS A 156 -17.20 2.71 19.18
N LYS A 157 -18.00 3.64 18.66
CA LYS A 157 -18.88 3.39 17.51
C LYS A 157 -18.10 3.24 16.20
N TRP A 158 -17.05 4.03 16.00
CA TRP A 158 -16.39 4.16 14.69
C TRP A 158 -14.99 3.54 14.63
N LEU A 159 -14.32 3.36 15.76
CA LEU A 159 -12.97 2.82 15.87
C LEU A 159 -13.04 1.46 16.58
N ILE A 160 -13.08 0.39 15.78
CA ILE A 160 -13.26 -0.99 16.25
C ILE A 160 -12.07 -1.45 17.11
N ALA A 161 -10.88 -0.90 16.86
CA ALA A 161 -9.62 -1.31 17.47
C ALA A 161 -9.23 -0.50 18.73
N HIS A 162 -10.19 0.11 19.45
CA HIS A 162 -9.91 0.87 20.67
C HIS A 162 -9.34 -0.03 21.78
N LYS A 163 -8.01 -0.13 21.83
CA LYS A 163 -7.26 -0.82 22.87
C LYS A 163 -5.93 -0.13 23.17
N GLU A 164 -5.94 1.19 23.37
CA GLU A 164 -4.83 1.87 24.04
C GLU A 164 -5.39 2.86 25.07
N GLU A 165 -4.98 2.66 26.32
CA GLU A 165 -5.22 3.55 27.46
C GLU A 165 -4.52 4.89 27.20
N PHE A 166 -5.29 5.97 27.35
CA PHE A 166 -4.76 7.32 27.41
C PHE A 166 -4.06 7.45 28.77
N SER A 167 -2.76 7.15 28.83
CA SER A 167 -1.97 7.49 30.01
C SER A 167 -1.77 9.01 30.02
N PRO A 168 -2.03 9.69 31.16
CA PRO A 168 -2.03 11.15 31.27
C PRO A 168 -0.69 11.81 30.94
#